data_AF-A0A2P6QV70-F1
#
_entry.id   AF-A0A2P6QV70-F1
#
_cell.length_a   1.000
_cell.length_b   1.000
_cell.length_c   1.000
_cell.angle_alpha   90.00
_cell.angle_beta   90.00
_cell.angle_gamma   90.00
#
_symmetry.space_group_name_H-M   'P 1'
#
loop_
_entity.id
_entity.type
_entity.pdbx_description
1 polymer ?
#
loop_
_entity_poly.entity_id
_entity_poly.type
_entity_poly.pdbx_seq_one_letter_code
_entity_poly.pdbx_strand_id
1 'polypeptide(L)'
;MRTSTTTTSSGITLSTKSCRIKFARRFLRSLAEIKKQKRSSASSSEEEICKRSKRIKMAAYSSMARAVGPRMNWSRALLFKLRNRVSYPRLVKKKKRVTVRSNKVPRSKSSVHIDRGNKLRKLVPGGKSMDYICLLEETAHYITCLNTQVKVMQAIADNLSK
;
A
#
# COMPACT_ATOMS: atom_id res chain seq x y z
N MET A 1 -9.60 32.24 34.88
CA MET A 1 -9.79 32.26 33.41
C MET A 1 -8.64 31.49 32.77
N ARG A 2 -8.90 30.33 32.13
CA ARG A 2 -7.87 29.54 31.42
C ARG A 2 -8.03 29.76 29.93
N THR A 3 -6.95 30.17 29.27
CA THR A 3 -6.84 30.38 27.83
C THR A 3 -6.65 29.06 27.10
N SER A 4 -7.48 28.80 26.10
CA SER A 4 -7.40 27.63 25.21
C SER A 4 -6.32 27.82 24.16
N THR A 5 -5.36 26.91 24.08
CA THR A 5 -4.33 26.87 23.03
C THR A 5 -4.84 26.10 21.80
N THR A 6 -4.81 26.78 20.65
CA THR A 6 -5.08 26.22 19.32
C THR A 6 -3.86 25.47 18.77
N THR A 7 -3.99 24.18 18.47
CA THR A 7 -2.93 23.32 17.88
C THR A 7 -3.10 23.15 16.36
N THR A 8 -2.32 23.94 15.63
CA THR A 8 -1.55 23.70 14.39
C THR A 8 -1.93 22.55 13.43
N SER A 9 -2.46 22.92 12.25
CA SER A 9 -2.75 22.08 11.06
C SER A 9 -1.54 21.86 10.11
N SER A 10 -0.44 22.59 10.29
CA SER A 10 0.69 22.68 9.34
C SER A 10 1.58 21.43 9.23
N GLY A 11 1.50 20.47 10.16
CA GLY A 11 2.39 19.30 10.19
C GLY A 11 2.11 18.24 9.11
N ILE A 12 0.86 18.13 8.66
CA ILE A 12 0.43 17.08 7.71
C ILE A 12 0.87 17.40 6.27
N THR A 13 0.91 18.69 5.90
CA THR A 13 1.23 19.14 4.53
C THR A 13 2.73 19.05 4.20
N LEU A 14 3.62 19.28 5.16
CA LEU A 14 5.07 19.14 4.95
C LEU A 14 5.48 17.66 4.86
N SER A 15 4.86 16.81 5.68
CA SER A 15 5.07 15.35 5.66
C SER A 15 4.67 14.73 4.32
N THR A 16 3.53 15.15 3.75
CA THR A 16 3.05 14.66 2.45
C THR A 16 3.96 15.09 1.29
N LYS A 17 4.45 16.33 1.26
CA LYS A 17 5.44 16.79 0.26
C LYS A 17 6.75 15.98 0.36
N SER A 18 7.26 15.79 1.58
CA SER A 18 8.46 14.96 1.82
C SER A 18 8.25 13.51 1.36
N CYS A 19 7.09 12.92 1.68
CA CYS A 19 6.72 11.58 1.25
C CYS A 19 6.61 11.47 -0.28
N ARG A 20 6.03 12.48 -0.95
CA ARG A 20 5.94 12.53 -2.43
C ARG A 20 7.33 12.51 -3.08
N ILE A 21 8.26 13.34 -2.60
CA ILE A 21 9.63 13.40 -3.15
C ILE A 21 10.37 12.09 -2.89
N LYS A 22 10.29 11.55 -1.67
CA LYS A 22 10.87 10.25 -1.32
C LYS A 22 10.30 9.13 -2.19
N PHE A 23 8.99 9.14 -2.42
CA PHE A 23 8.32 8.18 -3.29
C PHE A 23 8.84 8.29 -4.72
N ALA A 24 8.80 9.48 -5.32
CA ALA A 24 9.25 9.72 -6.68
C ALA A 24 10.72 9.29 -6.89
N ARG A 25 11.63 9.71 -6.00
CA ARG A 25 13.05 9.36 -6.07
C ARG A 25 13.27 7.84 -6.03
N ARG A 26 12.58 7.15 -5.11
CA ARG A 26 12.67 5.67 -4.99
C ARG A 26 12.09 4.99 -6.22
N PHE A 27 10.95 5.46 -6.71
CA PHE A 27 10.25 4.87 -7.84
C PHE A 27 11.05 5.03 -9.14
N LEU A 28 11.59 6.22 -9.41
CA LEU A 28 12.47 6.46 -10.56
C LEU A 28 13.69 5.56 -10.54
N ARG A 29 14.33 5.37 -9.37
CA ARG A 29 15.43 4.41 -9.23
C ARG A 29 14.99 2.99 -9.59
N SER A 30 13.84 2.53 -9.10
CA SER A 30 13.32 1.20 -9.46
C SER A 30 12.96 1.07 -10.94
N LEU A 31 12.47 2.13 -11.58
CA LEU A 31 12.21 2.13 -13.03
C LEU A 31 13.50 2.01 -13.84
N ALA A 32 14.58 2.68 -13.41
CA ALA A 32 15.90 2.55 -14.04
C ALA A 32 16.41 1.10 -13.97
N GLU A 33 16.25 0.42 -12.82
CA GLU A 33 16.61 -1.00 -12.68
C GLU A 33 15.77 -1.92 -13.59
N ILE A 34 14.45 -1.70 -13.65
CA ILE A 34 13.56 -2.48 -14.54
C ILE A 34 13.92 -2.24 -16.01
N LYS A 35 14.37 -1.03 -16.38
CA LYS A 35 14.86 -0.72 -17.72
C LYS A 35 16.18 -1.45 -18.03
N LYS A 36 17.11 -1.50 -17.07
CA LYS A 36 18.38 -2.25 -17.19
C LYS A 36 18.13 -3.75 -17.42
N GLN A 37 17.21 -4.35 -16.66
CA GLN A 37 16.84 -5.77 -16.81
C GLN A 37 16.22 -6.13 -18.17
N LYS A 38 15.52 -5.21 -18.84
CA LYS A 38 14.97 -5.46 -20.19
C LYS A 38 16.07 -5.58 -21.24
N ARG A 39 17.14 -4.78 -21.14
CA ARG A 39 18.24 -4.80 -22.12
C ARG A 39 18.99 -6.13 -22.15
N SER A 40 18.90 -6.93 -21.08
CA SER A 40 19.50 -8.27 -20.99
C SER A 40 18.60 -9.40 -21.52
N SER A 41 17.34 -9.15 -21.88
CA SER A 41 16.40 -10.17 -22.37
C SER A 41 15.82 -9.73 -23.72
N ALA A 42 16.34 -10.29 -24.82
CA ALA A 42 16.08 -9.82 -26.19
C ALA A 42 14.73 -10.26 -26.79
N SER A 43 13.96 -11.14 -26.12
CA SER A 43 12.66 -11.61 -26.61
C SER A 43 11.50 -10.76 -26.07
N SER A 44 10.78 -10.08 -26.96
CA SER A 44 9.60 -9.27 -26.64
C SER A 44 8.32 -10.11 -26.74
N SER A 45 8.17 -11.12 -25.89
CA SER A 45 6.89 -11.84 -25.77
C SER A 45 5.87 -11.03 -24.99
N GLU A 46 4.57 -11.26 -25.22
CA GLU A 46 3.49 -10.70 -24.41
C GLU A 46 3.66 -11.01 -22.91
N GLU A 47 4.23 -12.18 -22.61
CA GLU A 47 4.54 -12.61 -21.25
C GLU A 47 5.53 -11.65 -20.57
N GLU A 48 6.52 -11.13 -21.31
CA GLU A 48 7.48 -10.14 -20.79
C GLU A 48 6.84 -8.77 -20.53
N ILE A 49 5.85 -8.36 -21.33
CA ILE A 49 5.07 -7.14 -21.08
C ILE A 49 4.29 -7.28 -19.76
N CYS A 50 3.59 -8.41 -19.56
CA CYS A 50 2.85 -8.68 -18.33
C CYS A 50 3.77 -8.71 -17.10
N LYS A 51 4.92 -9.40 -17.19
CA LYS A 51 5.94 -9.43 -16.13
C LYS A 51 6.47 -8.05 -15.82
N ARG A 52 6.78 -7.23 -16.84
CA ARG A 52 7.24 -5.85 -16.66
C ARG A 52 6.21 -4.99 -15.95
N SER A 53 4.95 -5.03 -16.37
CA SER A 53 3.84 -4.30 -15.73
C SER A 53 3.67 -4.70 -14.26
N LYS A 54 3.83 -6.00 -13.96
CA LYS A 54 3.82 -6.50 -12.58
C LYS A 54 5.01 -5.95 -11.77
N ARG A 55 6.24 -5.93 -12.32
CA ARG A 55 7.42 -5.35 -11.66
C ARG A 55 7.22 -3.86 -11.38
N ILE A 56 6.68 -3.10 -12.34
CA ILE A 56 6.38 -1.67 -12.18
C ILE A 56 5.36 -1.45 -11.05
N LYS A 57 4.25 -2.21 -11.04
CA LYS A 57 3.23 -2.15 -9.97
C LYS A 57 3.84 -2.44 -8.60
N MET A 58 4.69 -3.46 -8.50
CA MET A 58 5.38 -3.82 -7.27
C MET A 58 6.38 -2.75 -6.82
N ALA A 59 7.12 -2.16 -7.76
CA ALA A 59 8.05 -1.06 -7.51
C ALA A 59 7.33 0.20 -7.01
N ALA A 60 6.15 0.51 -7.56
CA ALA A 60 5.32 1.61 -7.09
C ALA A 60 4.86 1.39 -5.65
N TYR A 61 4.33 0.21 -5.32
CA TYR A 61 3.92 -0.11 -3.94
C TYR A 61 5.10 -0.12 -2.96
N SER A 62 6.23 -0.70 -3.35
CA SER A 62 7.43 -0.75 -2.52
C SER A 62 7.97 0.66 -2.23
N SER A 63 8.07 1.49 -3.27
CA SER A 63 8.58 2.85 -3.14
C SER A 63 7.66 3.72 -2.29
N MET A 64 6.33 3.58 -2.45
CA MET A 64 5.34 4.28 -1.64
C MET A 64 5.45 3.89 -0.16
N ALA A 65 5.46 2.60 0.16
CA ALA A 65 5.59 2.12 1.54
C ALA A 65 6.92 2.58 2.20
N ARG A 66 8.04 2.48 1.47
CA ARG A 66 9.35 2.94 1.96
C ARG A 66 9.46 4.46 2.13
N ALA A 67 8.64 5.24 1.44
CA ALA A 67 8.60 6.69 1.59
C ALA A 67 7.87 7.11 2.88
N VAL A 68 6.81 6.38 3.23
CA VAL A 68 6.01 6.57 4.45
C VAL A 68 6.77 6.10 5.70
N GLY A 69 7.52 5.01 5.59
CA GLY A 69 8.35 4.49 6.67
C GLY A 69 7.63 3.52 7.60
N PRO A 70 8.28 3.13 8.73
CA PRO A 70 7.85 2.01 9.58
C PRO A 70 6.72 2.37 10.55
N ARG A 71 6.39 3.66 10.69
CA ARG A 71 5.35 4.14 11.64
C ARG A 71 3.93 3.71 11.24
N MET A 72 3.73 3.35 9.98
CA MET A 72 2.44 2.90 9.47
C MET A 72 2.41 1.38 9.36
N ASN A 73 1.45 0.75 10.02
CA ASN A 73 1.26 -0.69 10.00
C ASN A 73 0.92 -1.18 8.58
N TRP A 74 0.13 -0.43 7.81
CA TRP A 74 -0.16 -0.77 6.42
C TRP A 74 1.11 -0.78 5.57
N SER A 75 2.07 0.10 5.83
CA SER A 75 3.35 0.16 5.11
C SER A 75 4.18 -1.09 5.36
N ARG A 76 4.31 -1.51 6.64
CA ARG A 76 5.00 -2.74 7.03
C ARG A 76 4.33 -3.98 6.43
N ALA A 77 3.01 -4.05 6.53
CA ALA A 77 2.23 -5.16 5.97
C ALA A 77 2.37 -5.23 4.44
N LEU A 78 2.38 -4.08 3.77
CA LEU A 78 2.60 -4.01 2.33
C LEU A 78 4.00 -4.49 1.98
N LEU A 79 5.06 -4.01 2.64
CA LEU A 79 6.44 -4.47 2.41
C LEU A 79 6.61 -5.97 2.66
N PHE A 80 6.01 -6.50 3.74
CA PHE A 80 6.01 -7.94 4.02
C PHE A 80 5.34 -8.73 2.89
N LYS A 81 4.19 -8.26 2.40
CA LYS A 81 3.47 -8.87 1.27
C LYS A 81 4.32 -8.83 -0.01
N LEU A 82 5.06 -7.75 -0.25
CA LEU A 82 5.93 -7.64 -1.43
C LEU A 82 7.14 -8.58 -1.33
N ARG A 83 7.79 -8.67 -0.15
CA ARG A 83 8.91 -9.60 0.09
C ARG A 83 8.49 -11.06 -0.10
N ASN A 84 7.35 -11.45 0.48
CA ASN A 84 6.89 -12.83 0.38
C ASN A 84 6.44 -13.21 -1.04
N ARG A 85 6.04 -12.22 -1.86
CA ARG A 85 5.76 -12.44 -3.29
C ARG A 85 7.01 -12.71 -4.12
N VAL A 86 8.18 -12.21 -3.69
CA VAL A 86 9.47 -12.47 -4.34
C VAL A 86 10.05 -13.82 -3.85
N SER A 87 9.89 -14.15 -2.57
CA SER A 87 10.46 -15.37 -1.99
C SER A 87 9.68 -16.66 -2.23
N TYR A 88 8.38 -16.62 -2.57
CA TYR A 88 7.58 -17.85 -2.72
C TYR A 88 6.61 -17.82 -3.90
N PRO A 89 7.05 -18.04 -5.15
CA PRO A 89 6.13 -18.24 -6.26
C PRO A 89 5.38 -19.59 -6.19
N ARG A 90 5.87 -20.62 -5.46
CA ARG A 90 5.36 -22.02 -5.61
C ARG A 90 5.33 -22.95 -4.39
N LEU A 91 5.56 -22.51 -3.14
CA LEU A 91 5.62 -23.46 -1.99
C LEU A 91 4.48 -23.37 -0.96
N VAL A 92 3.42 -22.58 -1.18
CA VAL A 92 2.30 -22.52 -0.23
C VAL A 92 0.94 -22.65 -0.93
N LYS A 93 0.81 -23.68 -1.79
CA LYS A 93 -0.48 -24.41 -1.92
C LYS A 93 -0.47 -25.58 -0.93
N LYS A 94 -0.40 -25.33 0.38
CA LYS A 94 -0.75 -26.33 1.40
C LYS A 94 -1.52 -25.66 2.55
N LYS A 95 -2.60 -26.34 2.92
CA LYS A 95 -3.76 -25.93 3.72
C LYS A 95 -3.38 -25.66 5.19
N LYS A 96 -4.17 -24.81 5.86
CA LYS A 96 -4.84 -25.22 7.11
C LYS A 96 -6.27 -24.70 7.10
N ARG A 97 -7.22 -25.64 6.98
CA ARG A 97 -8.60 -25.44 7.45
C ARG A 97 -8.49 -25.33 8.96
N VAL A 98 -8.88 -24.20 9.52
CA VAL A 98 -9.30 -24.13 10.92
C VAL A 98 -10.78 -23.82 10.86
N THR A 99 -11.60 -24.84 11.09
CA THR A 99 -13.02 -24.70 11.38
C THR A 99 -13.13 -24.01 12.73
N VAL A 100 -13.33 -22.69 12.72
CA VAL A 100 -13.85 -21.97 13.88
C VAL A 100 -15.37 -22.05 13.79
N ARG A 101 -15.98 -22.87 14.65
CA ARG A 101 -17.42 -22.82 14.93
C ARG A 101 -17.72 -21.42 15.49
N SER A 102 -18.38 -20.58 14.71
CA SER A 102 -18.93 -19.31 15.21
C SER A 102 -20.38 -19.55 15.60
N ASN A 103 -20.67 -19.57 16.90
CA ASN A 103 -22.04 -19.45 17.40
C ASN A 103 -22.64 -18.16 16.85
N LYS A 104 -23.80 -18.27 16.18
CA LYS A 104 -24.57 -17.12 15.68
C LYS A 104 -25.36 -16.53 16.84
N VAL A 105 -24.92 -15.39 17.34
CA VAL A 105 -25.69 -14.54 18.28
C VAL A 105 -26.65 -13.64 17.46
N PRO A 106 -27.87 -13.32 17.94
CA PRO A 106 -28.87 -12.62 17.13
C PRO A 106 -28.43 -11.19 16.76
N ARG A 107 -28.80 -10.79 15.54
CA ARG A 107 -28.44 -9.51 14.92
C ARG A 107 -29.13 -8.32 15.60
N SER A 108 -28.35 -7.56 16.35
CA SER A 108 -28.66 -6.17 16.71
C SER A 108 -28.14 -5.20 15.63
N LYS A 109 -28.63 -3.96 15.62
CA LYS A 109 -28.28 -2.86 14.67
C LYS A 109 -26.77 -2.54 14.60
N SER A 110 -25.95 -3.10 15.49
CA SER A 110 -24.48 -3.13 15.43
C SER A 110 -23.91 -3.92 14.25
N SER A 111 -24.71 -4.78 13.62
CA SER A 111 -24.26 -5.67 12.52
C SER A 111 -23.78 -4.93 11.28
N VAL A 112 -24.35 -3.76 10.96
CA VAL A 112 -23.97 -2.97 9.77
C VAL A 112 -22.58 -2.35 9.93
N HIS A 113 -22.28 -1.83 11.13
CA HIS A 113 -20.97 -1.21 11.40
C HIS A 113 -19.85 -2.25 11.43
N ILE A 114 -20.14 -3.44 11.99
CA ILE A 114 -19.22 -4.59 11.97
C ILE A 114 -18.97 -5.07 10.53
N ASP A 115 -20.00 -5.10 9.68
CA ASP A 115 -19.83 -5.49 8.27
C ASP A 115 -18.95 -4.49 7.49
N ARG A 116 -19.19 -3.18 7.63
CA ARG A 116 -18.36 -2.13 7.00
C ARG A 116 -16.92 -2.16 7.51
N GLY A 117 -16.73 -2.31 8.82
CA GLY A 117 -15.40 -2.48 9.41
C GLY A 117 -14.66 -3.69 8.84
N ASN A 118 -15.33 -4.85 8.78
CA ASN A 118 -14.74 -6.07 8.22
C ASN A 118 -14.39 -5.96 6.73
N LYS A 119 -15.19 -5.23 5.95
CA LYS A 119 -14.85 -4.89 4.56
C LYS A 119 -13.59 -4.04 4.50
N LEU A 120 -13.49 -3.01 5.33
CA LEU A 120 -12.32 -2.12 5.37
C LEU A 120 -11.04 -2.87 5.77
N ARG A 121 -11.12 -3.79 6.74
CA ARG A 121 -10.00 -4.67 7.15
C ARG A 121 -9.41 -5.50 6.01
N LYS A 122 -10.21 -5.81 4.99
CA LYS A 122 -9.77 -6.57 3.80
C LYS A 122 -9.08 -5.66 2.76
N LEU A 123 -9.39 -4.37 2.75
CA LEU A 123 -8.86 -3.40 1.80
C LEU A 123 -7.53 -2.81 2.26
N VAL A 124 -7.41 -2.49 3.55
CA VAL A 124 -6.18 -1.92 4.13
C VAL A 124 -5.14 -3.01 4.34
N PRO A 125 -3.91 -2.87 3.82
CA PRO A 125 -2.83 -3.81 4.13
C PRO A 125 -2.65 -3.95 5.65
N GLY A 126 -2.68 -5.18 6.17
CA GLY A 126 -2.59 -5.44 7.62
C GLY A 126 -3.88 -5.18 8.42
N GLY A 127 -4.97 -4.72 7.78
CA GLY A 127 -6.20 -4.34 8.47
C GLY A 127 -6.87 -5.45 9.29
N LYS A 128 -6.59 -6.72 8.99
CA LYS A 128 -7.14 -7.87 9.74
C LYS A 128 -6.67 -7.93 11.20
N SER A 129 -5.52 -7.35 11.54
CA SER A 129 -4.93 -7.39 12.88
C SER A 129 -5.03 -6.07 13.66
N MET A 130 -5.66 -5.04 13.09
CA MET A 130 -5.77 -3.71 13.72
C MET A 130 -6.98 -3.65 14.66
N ASP A 131 -7.04 -2.76 15.64
CA ASP A 131 -8.33 -2.37 16.24
C ASP A 131 -9.10 -1.42 15.30
N TYR A 132 -10.29 -0.97 15.69
CA TYR A 132 -11.12 -0.13 14.82
C TYR A 132 -10.57 1.30 14.66
N ILE A 133 -10.01 1.89 15.70
CA ILE A 133 -9.48 3.26 15.69
C ILE A 133 -8.23 3.30 14.82
N CYS A 134 -7.26 2.42 15.08
CA CYS A 134 -6.06 2.29 14.25
C CYS A 134 -6.42 1.99 12.79
N LEU A 135 -7.45 1.18 12.53
CA LEU A 135 -7.89 0.89 11.16
C LEU A 135 -8.33 2.16 10.42
N LEU A 136 -9.04 3.08 11.07
CA LEU A 136 -9.49 4.31 10.44
C LEU A 136 -8.33 5.27 10.16
N GLU A 137 -7.42 5.44 11.12
CA GLU A 137 -6.21 6.27 10.96
C GLU A 137 -5.32 5.76 9.82
N GLU A 138 -5.04 4.45 9.81
CA GLU A 138 -4.25 3.80 8.78
C GLU A 138 -4.96 3.90 7.42
N THR A 139 -6.30 3.82 7.38
CA THR A 139 -7.09 4.00 6.15
C THR A 139 -6.94 5.40 5.58
N ALA A 140 -7.13 6.44 6.40
CA ALA A 140 -7.02 7.83 5.97
C ALA A 140 -5.62 8.13 5.41
N HIS A 141 -4.60 7.64 6.10
CA HIS A 141 -3.21 7.76 5.65
C HIS A 141 -2.96 6.96 4.36
N TYR A 142 -3.51 5.75 4.24
CA TYR A 142 -3.35 4.91 3.05
C TYR A 142 -3.99 5.55 1.81
N ILE A 143 -5.21 6.12 1.93
CA ILE A 143 -5.87 6.85 0.83
C ILE A 143 -5.01 8.03 0.37
N THR A 144 -4.47 8.81 1.30
CA THR A 144 -3.57 9.94 0.98
C THR A 144 -2.35 9.47 0.19
N CYS A 145 -1.79 8.32 0.58
CA CYS A 145 -0.63 7.74 -0.10
C CYS A 145 -0.99 7.20 -1.50
N LEU A 146 -2.16 6.57 -1.67
CA LEU A 146 -2.65 6.14 -2.98
C LEU A 146 -2.87 7.32 -3.93
N ASN A 147 -3.46 8.41 -3.45
CA ASN A 147 -3.61 9.63 -4.24
C ASN A 147 -2.25 10.21 -4.64
N THR A 148 -1.29 10.22 -3.70
CA THR A 148 0.09 10.64 -3.98
C THR A 148 0.76 9.72 -5.00
N GLN A 149 0.49 8.41 -4.92
CA GLN A 149 1.03 7.42 -5.85
C GLN A 149 0.61 7.73 -7.29
N VAL A 150 -0.69 7.94 -7.52
CA VAL A 150 -1.25 8.29 -8.83
C VAL A 150 -0.65 9.60 -9.33
N LYS A 151 -0.60 10.65 -8.50
CA LYS A 151 -0.05 11.96 -8.89
C LYS A 151 1.41 11.91 -9.32
N VAL A 152 2.24 11.11 -8.65
CA VAL A 152 3.66 10.96 -9.03
C VAL A 152 3.79 10.15 -10.31
N MET A 153 3.03 9.06 -10.46
CA MET A 153 3.07 8.24 -11.67
C MET A 153 2.60 9.03 -12.89
N GLN A 154 1.53 9.82 -12.76
CA GLN A 154 1.02 10.69 -13.80
C GLN A 154 2.08 11.74 -14.19
N ALA A 155 2.65 12.45 -13.22
CA ALA A 155 3.70 13.43 -13.50
C ALA A 155 4.89 12.81 -14.23
N ILE A 156 5.30 11.57 -13.88
CA ILE A 156 6.36 10.87 -14.61
C ILE A 156 5.93 10.58 -16.06
N ALA A 157 4.70 10.09 -16.27
CA ALA A 157 4.19 9.80 -17.61
C ALA A 157 4.11 11.06 -18.49
N ASP A 158 3.61 12.16 -17.95
CA ASP A 158 3.48 13.45 -18.66
C ASP A 158 4.83 14.04 -19.07
N ASN A 159 5.89 13.77 -18.30
CA ASN A 159 7.26 14.18 -18.63
C ASN A 159 7.94 13.24 -19.65
N LEU A 160 7.38 12.05 -19.90
CA LEU A 160 7.90 11.07 -20.86
C LEU A 160 7.10 11.06 -22.18
N SER A 161 5.94 11.72 -22.22
CA SER A 161 5.11 11.87 -23.43
C SER A 161 5.45 13.12 -24.24
N LYS A 162 6.50 13.86 -23.84
CA LYS A 162 7.08 14.97 -24.59
C LYS A 162 8.30 14.47 -25.35
#